data_AF-A0AAD7PI24-F1
#
_entry.id   AF-A0AAD7PI24-F1
#
_cell.length_a   1.000
_cell.length_b   1.000
_cell.length_c   1.000
_cell.angle_alpha   90.00
_cell.angle_beta   90.00
_cell.angle_gamma   90.00
#
_symmetry.space_group_name_H-M   'P 1'
#
loop_
_entity.id
_entity.type
_entity.pdbx_description
1 polymer ?
#
loop_
_entity_poly.entity_id
_entity_poly.type
_entity_poly.pdbx_seq_one_letter_code
_entity_poly.pdbx_strand_id
1 'polypeptide(L)'
;MSMAMACAPNIDLSAFTEGDSDGNKKTIVDMVGQACSEYGFFQIINHGIPLSLMRQALEMSKTFFDYPLEEKLKCSPIQDSPLAAAGFHIREKHLTGKE
;
A
#
# COMPACT_ATOMS: atom_id res chain seq x y z
N MET A 1 -22.40 -5.76 25.36
CA MET A 1 -21.02 -6.28 25.25
C MET A 1 -20.20 -5.19 24.58
N SER A 2 -19.16 -4.70 25.25
CA SER A 2 -18.29 -3.63 24.75
C SER A 2 -17.53 -4.14 23.53
N MET A 3 -17.72 -3.49 22.38
CA MET A 3 -16.99 -3.78 21.16
C MET A 3 -15.63 -3.10 21.32
N ALA A 4 -14.60 -3.90 21.61
CA ALA A 4 -13.22 -3.42 21.60
C ALA A 4 -12.98 -2.69 20.27
N MET A 5 -12.29 -1.55 20.33
CA MET A 5 -11.85 -0.79 19.16
C MET A 5 -11.05 -1.75 18.28
N ALA A 6 -11.69 -2.29 17.24
CA ALA A 6 -11.16 -3.46 16.57
C ALA A 6 -9.92 -3.03 15.75
N CYS A 7 -8.74 -3.37 16.27
CA CYS A 7 -7.49 -3.23 15.54
C CYS A 7 -7.59 -4.14 14.31
N ALA A 8 -7.29 -3.62 13.13
CA ALA A 8 -7.39 -4.39 11.90
C ALA A 8 -6.59 -5.69 11.99
N PRO A 9 -7.10 -6.81 11.42
CA PRO A 9 -6.45 -8.11 11.52
C PRO A 9 -4.99 -8.06 11.07
N ASN A 10 -4.11 -8.80 11.76
CA ASN A 10 -2.74 -9.02 11.34
C ASN A 10 -2.58 -10.49 10.93
N ILE A 11 -2.27 -10.73 9.66
CA ILE A 11 -2.27 -12.05 9.03
C ILE A 11 -0.83 -12.49 8.75
N ASP A 12 -0.44 -13.64 9.30
CA ASP A 12 0.87 -14.25 9.08
C ASP A 12 0.90 -15.05 7.79
N LEU A 13 1.82 -14.73 6.88
CA LEU A 13 1.98 -15.39 5.59
C LEU A 13 3.09 -16.45 5.54
N SER A 14 3.69 -16.79 6.69
CA SER A 14 4.76 -17.79 6.80
C SER A 14 4.44 -19.12 6.10
N ALA A 15 3.18 -19.56 6.15
CA ALA A 15 2.73 -20.79 5.47
C ALA A 15 2.99 -20.80 3.94
N PHE A 16 3.05 -19.62 3.32
CA PHE A 16 3.32 -19.44 1.89
C PHE A 16 4.80 -19.21 1.59
N THR A 17 5.56 -18.65 2.53
CA THR A 17 6.99 -18.34 2.33
C THR A 17 7.91 -19.46 2.76
N GLU A 18 7.54 -20.23 3.78
CA GLU A 18 8.36 -21.30 4.36
C GLU A 18 7.95 -22.70 3.86
N GLY A 19 6.82 -22.80 3.15
CA GLY A 19 6.32 -24.05 2.59
C GLY A 19 5.60 -24.92 3.63
N ASP A 20 4.34 -24.60 3.90
CA ASP A 20 3.48 -25.34 4.84
C ASP A 20 2.41 -26.19 4.09
N SER A 21 1.70 -27.02 4.84
CA SER A 21 0.54 -27.81 4.46
C SER A 21 -0.58 -26.98 3.82
N ASP A 22 -1.32 -27.62 2.92
CA ASP A 22 -2.46 -27.00 2.23
C ASP A 22 -3.59 -26.62 3.20
N GLY A 23 -3.70 -27.30 4.35
CA GLY A 23 -4.64 -26.97 5.42
C GLY A 23 -4.36 -25.60 6.02
N ASN A 24 -3.12 -25.33 6.41
CA ASN A 24 -2.73 -24.03 6.99
C ASN A 24 -2.85 -22.89 5.98
N LYS A 25 -2.46 -23.13 4.72
CA LYS A 25 -2.66 -22.16 3.64
C LYS A 25 -4.13 -21.82 3.45
N LYS A 26 -5.02 -22.82 3.49
CA LYS A 26 -6.47 -22.61 3.41
C LYS A 26 -6.99 -21.75 4.56
N THR A 27 -6.55 -22.02 5.79
CA THR A 27 -6.92 -21.19 6.96
C THR A 27 -6.53 -19.73 6.77
N ILE A 28 -5.34 -19.46 6.24
CA ILE A 28 -4.90 -18.07 5.97
C ILE A 28 -5.75 -17.42 4.87
N VAL A 29 -6.11 -18.15 3.80
CA VAL A 29 -7.02 -17.66 2.77
C VAL A 29 -8.38 -17.30 3.35
N ASP A 30 -8.94 -18.14 4.23
CA ASP A 30 -10.21 -17.87 4.89
C ASP A 30 -10.13 -16.62 5.79
N MET A 31 -9.03 -16.44 6.53
CA MET A 31 -8.78 -15.23 7.33
C MET A 31 -8.71 -13.96 6.47
N VAL A 32 -8.05 -14.01 5.32
CA VAL A 32 -7.99 -12.89 4.37
C VAL A 32 -9.39 -12.55 3.87
N GLY A 33 -10.18 -13.55 3.48
CA GLY A 33 -11.56 -13.37 3.03
C GLY A 33 -12.45 -12.72 4.10
N GLN A 34 -12.33 -13.17 5.34
CA GLN A 34 -13.04 -12.59 6.48
C GLN A 34 -12.60 -11.14 6.74
N ALA A 35 -11.30 -10.87 6.75
CA ALA A 35 -10.77 -9.52 6.98
C ALA A 35 -11.24 -8.52 5.90
N CYS A 36 -11.23 -8.93 4.63
CA CYS A 36 -11.79 -8.15 3.54
C CYS A 36 -13.28 -7.85 3.72
N SER A 37 -14.05 -8.83 4.18
CA SER A 37 -15.51 -8.72 4.29
C SER A 37 -15.98 -7.92 5.50
N GLU A 38 -15.27 -8.05 6.63
CA GLU A 38 -15.67 -7.44 7.90
C GLU A 38 -14.97 -6.09 8.17
N TYR A 39 -13.71 -5.94 7.75
CA TYR A 39 -12.88 -4.75 8.07
C TYR A 39 -12.56 -3.90 6.84
N GLY A 40 -12.51 -4.52 5.65
CA GLY A 40 -12.09 -3.86 4.41
C GLY A 40 -10.56 -3.67 4.26
N PHE A 41 -9.78 -3.97 5.31
CA PHE A 41 -8.33 -3.95 5.29
C PHE A 41 -7.73 -4.84 6.39
N PHE A 42 -6.45 -5.19 6.23
CA PHE A 42 -5.67 -5.99 7.18
C PHE A 42 -4.18 -5.66 7.01
N GLN A 43 -3.39 -6.03 8.01
CA GLN A 43 -1.93 -6.02 7.97
C GLN A 43 -1.42 -7.43 7.71
N ILE A 44 -0.23 -7.55 7.12
CA ILE A 44 0.44 -8.83 6.90
C ILE A 44 1.84 -8.82 7.51
N ILE A 45 2.27 -9.97 8.02
CA ILE A 45 3.64 -10.22 8.50
C ILE A 45 4.20 -11.47 7.81
N ASN A 46 5.52 -11.64 7.88
CA ASN A 46 6.23 -12.75 7.24
C ASN A 46 5.91 -12.91 5.74
N HIS A 47 5.70 -11.78 5.05
CA HIS A 47 5.32 -11.72 3.64
C HIS A 47 6.49 -12.00 2.66
N GLY A 48 7.68 -12.31 3.16
CA GLY A 48 8.86 -12.64 2.34
C GLY A 48 9.55 -11.45 1.64
N ILE A 49 8.92 -10.28 1.56
CA ILE A 49 9.54 -9.06 1.01
C ILE A 49 10.73 -8.60 1.89
N PRO A 50 11.94 -8.46 1.32
CA PRO A 50 13.10 -7.99 2.08
C PRO A 50 12.94 -6.55 2.60
N LEU A 51 13.34 -6.31 3.85
CA LEU A 51 13.31 -4.97 4.45
C LEU A 51 14.18 -3.95 3.71
N SER A 52 15.28 -4.38 3.10
CA SER A 52 16.12 -3.51 2.27
C SER A 52 15.36 -2.96 1.05
N LEU A 53 14.55 -3.79 0.40
CA LEU A 53 13.72 -3.38 -0.74
C LEU A 53 12.64 -2.39 -0.31
N MET A 54 11.97 -2.64 0.82
CA MET A 54 10.97 -1.71 1.36
C MET A 54 11.59 -0.34 1.71
N ARG A 55 12.77 -0.33 2.34
CA ARG A 55 13.50 0.90 2.65
C ARG A 55 13.89 1.66 1.38
N GLN A 56 14.42 0.96 0.39
CA GLN A 56 14.79 1.56 -0.89
C GLN A 56 13.56 2.17 -1.60
N ALA A 57 12.41 1.48 -1.59
CA ALA A 57 11.18 2.02 -2.18
C ALA A 57 10.73 3.32 -1.49
N LEU A 58 10.79 3.38 -0.15
CA LEU A 58 10.46 4.58 0.61
C LEU A 58 11.47 5.72 0.37
N GLU A 59 12.77 5.40 0.27
CA GLU A 59 13.83 6.36 -0.02
C GLU A 59 13.68 6.95 -1.43
N MET A 60 13.38 6.13 -2.42
CA MET A 60 13.10 6.57 -3.79
C MET A 60 11.85 7.45 -3.85
N SER A 61 10.79 7.09 -3.11
CA SER A 61 9.60 7.93 -2.99
C SER A 61 9.94 9.30 -2.40
N LYS A 62 10.66 9.33 -1.27
CA LYS A 62 11.11 10.59 -0.65
C LYS A 62 11.94 11.43 -1.63
N THR A 63 12.95 10.82 -2.25
CA THR A 63 13.82 11.48 -3.24
C THR A 63 13.00 12.09 -4.38
N PHE A 64 12.00 11.37 -4.89
CA PHE A 64 11.12 11.89 -5.92
C PHE A 64 10.35 13.14 -5.46
N PHE A 65 9.75 13.09 -4.27
CA PHE A 65 8.94 14.20 -3.77
C PHE A 65 9.77 15.42 -3.33
N ASP A 66 11.06 15.23 -3.00
CA ASP A 66 12.03 16.28 -2.71
C ASP A 66 12.50 17.06 -3.97
N TYR A 67 12.27 16.54 -5.19
CA TYR A 67 12.58 17.30 -6.41
C TYR A 67 11.70 18.55 -6.59
N PRO A 68 12.21 19.57 -7.32
CA PRO A 68 11.41 20.71 -7.74
C PRO A 68 10.13 20.30 -8.45
N LEU A 69 9.10 21.15 -8.37
CA LEU A 69 7.81 20.89 -8.98
C LEU A 69 7.92 20.62 -10.49
N GLU A 70 8.74 21.40 -11.19
CA GLU A 70 8.98 21.25 -12.63
C GLU A 70 9.49 19.85 -12.99
N GLU A 71 10.42 19.30 -12.20
CA GLU A 71 10.93 17.94 -12.40
C GLU A 71 9.85 16.88 -12.18
N LYS A 72 9.02 17.03 -11.14
CA LYS A 72 7.91 16.10 -10.86
C LYS A 72 6.83 16.14 -11.95
N LEU A 73 6.59 17.30 -12.55
CA LEU A 73 5.63 17.48 -13.65
C LEU A 73 6.06 16.78 -14.95
N LYS A 74 7.34 16.46 -15.12
CA LYS A 74 7.79 15.60 -16.24
C LYS A 74 7.20 14.19 -16.17
N CYS A 75 6.73 13.77 -15.00
CA CYS A 75 6.02 12.50 -14.79
C CYS A 75 4.49 12.66 -14.75
N SER A 76 3.94 13.82 -15.12
CA SER A 76 2.51 13.98 -15.28
C SER A 76 2.01 13.20 -16.50
N PRO A 77 0.80 12.62 -16.46
CA PRO A 77 0.25 11.96 -17.62
C PRO A 77 0.09 12.93 -18.78
N ILE A 78 0.26 12.39 -19.99
CA ILE A 78 0.03 13.12 -21.25
C ILE A 78 -1.44 13.58 -21.27
N GLN A 79 -1.70 14.80 -21.75
CA GLN A 79 -3.07 15.29 -21.98
C GLN A 79 -3.84 14.29 -22.87
N ASP A 80 -5.10 14.03 -22.50
CA ASP A 80 -5.99 13.04 -23.13
C ASP A 80 -5.54 11.58 -23.05
N SER A 81 -4.62 11.25 -22.14
CA SER A 81 -4.28 9.87 -21.84
C SER A 81 -5.46 9.14 -21.16
N PRO A 82 -5.80 7.90 -21.56
CA PRO A 82 -6.72 7.04 -20.81
C PRO A 82 -6.24 6.76 -19.37
N LEU A 83 -4.95 7.02 -19.11
CA LEU A 83 -4.30 6.94 -17.81
C LEU A 83 -4.11 8.33 -17.17
N ALA A 84 -4.99 9.29 -17.44
CA ALA A 84 -4.93 10.63 -16.85
C ALA A 84 -4.96 10.65 -15.30
N ALA A 85 -5.18 9.52 -14.62
CA ALA A 85 -5.03 9.39 -13.17
C ALA A 85 -3.68 8.80 -12.72
N ALA A 86 -2.88 8.26 -13.63
CA ALA A 86 -1.57 7.67 -13.35
C ALA A 86 -0.46 8.73 -13.54
N GLY A 87 0.25 9.06 -12.47
CA GLY A 87 1.36 10.03 -12.50
C GLY A 87 1.21 11.12 -11.44
N PHE A 88 2.18 12.04 -11.40
CA PHE A 88 2.16 13.13 -10.43
C PHE A 88 1.15 14.21 -10.85
N HIS A 89 0.20 14.51 -9.97
CA HIS A 89 -0.84 15.53 -10.16
C HIS A 89 -0.74 16.58 -9.07
N ILE A 90 -0.77 17.84 -9.46
CA ILE A 90 -0.96 18.93 -8.51
C ILE A 90 -2.44 18.99 -8.15
N ARG A 91 -2.75 18.86 -6.86
CA ARG A 91 -4.06 19.29 -6.36
C ARG A 91 -4.03 20.81 -6.24
N GLU A 92 -4.94 21.51 -6.92
CA GLU A 92 -4.99 23.00 -7.00
C GLU A 92 -4.84 23.71 -5.64
N LYS A 93 -5.27 23.05 -4.56
CA LYS A 93 -5.17 23.49 -3.17
C LYS A 93 -3.75 23.81 -2.70
N HIS A 94 -2.72 23.23 -3.32
CA HIS A 94 -1.32 23.44 -2.95
C HIS A 94 -0.65 24.60 -3.70
N LEU A 95 -1.32 25.17 -4.72
CA LEU A 95 -0.79 26.31 -5.50
C LEU A 95 -1.13 27.67 -4.88
N THR A 96 -2.17 27.75 -4.04
CA THR A 96 -2.70 29.03 -3.54
C THR A 96 -2.27 29.38 -2.11
N GLY A 97 -1.47 28.53 -1.44
CA GLY A 97 -0.89 28.84 -0.13
C GLY A 97 -1.92 29.18 0.97
N LYS A 98 -3.16 28.72 0.83
CA LYS A 98 -4.22 28.92 1.84
C LYS A 98 -4.57 27.58 2.48
N GLU A 99 -4.17 27.45 3.74
CA GLU A 99 -4.73 26.49 4.70
C GLU A 99 -6.18 26.82 5.03
#